data_AF-A0A529ZD75-F1
#
_entry.id   AF-A0A529ZD75-F1
#
_cell.length_a   1.000
_cell.length_b   1.000
_cell.length_c   1.000
_cell.angle_alpha   90.00
_cell.angle_beta   90.00
_cell.angle_gamma   90.00
#
_symmetry.space_group_name_H-M   'P 1'
#
loop_
_entity.id
_entity.type
_entity.pdbx_description
1 polymer ?
#
loop_
_entity_poly.entity_id
_entity_poly.type
_entity_poly.pdbx_seq_one_letter_code
_entity_poly.pdbx_strand_id
1 'polypeptide(L)'
;VNHGSGSASHDIGQYGIKAQTDRKTLEAALATVGDVTLVGDVVGYIAALVRGTRESPDLEVGASPRAGAMLARAARARAALDGRNYVIPDDVKALAVPALR
;
A
#
# COMPACT_ATOMS: atom_id res chain seq x y z
N VAL A 1 17.49 -6.13 41.89
CA VAL A 1 16.17 -5.68 41.39
C VAL A 1 16.05 -6.06 39.92
N ASN A 2 15.52 -7.25 39.65
CA ASN A 2 15.44 -7.82 38.32
C ASN A 2 14.10 -7.38 37.70
N HIS A 3 14.14 -6.46 36.72
CA HIS A 3 12.94 -5.98 36.04
C HIS A 3 12.73 -6.74 34.73
N GLY A 4 11.62 -7.47 34.61
CA GLY A 4 10.90 -7.55 33.34
C GLY A 4 10.84 -8.88 32.58
N SER A 5 11.16 -10.03 33.17
CA SER A 5 10.83 -11.33 32.56
C SER A 5 9.34 -11.65 32.78
N GLY A 6 8.48 -11.10 31.93
CA GLY A 6 7.03 -11.26 32.09
C GLY A 6 6.23 -10.76 30.90
N SER A 7 6.51 -11.25 29.69
CA SER A 7 5.47 -11.28 28.66
C SER A 7 4.45 -12.33 29.09
N ALA A 8 3.52 -11.94 29.96
CA ALA A 8 2.23 -12.59 30.02
C ALA A 8 1.56 -12.30 28.67
N SER A 9 1.88 -13.13 27.68
CA SER A 9 1.19 -13.21 26.41
C SER A 9 -0.28 -13.36 26.77
N HIS A 10 -1.05 -12.28 26.64
CA HIS A 10 -2.48 -12.39 26.82
C HIS A 10 -2.96 -13.47 25.87
N ASP A 11 -3.69 -14.47 26.38
CA ASP A 11 -4.27 -15.51 25.56
C ASP A 11 -5.28 -14.84 24.61
N ILE A 12 -4.82 -14.51 23.41
CA ILE A 12 -5.63 -13.84 22.38
C ILE A 12 -6.90 -14.63 22.04
N GLY A 13 -6.92 -15.94 22.30
CA GLY A 13 -8.09 -16.79 22.16
C GLY A 13 -9.24 -16.39 23.08
N GLN A 14 -8.95 -15.84 24.27
CA GLN A 14 -9.97 -15.38 25.23
C GLN A 14 -10.77 -14.17 24.72
N TYR A 15 -10.22 -13.43 23.75
CA TYR A 15 -10.88 -12.31 23.08
C TYR A 15 -11.60 -12.73 21.79
N GLY A 16 -11.70 -14.04 21.50
CA GLY A 16 -12.26 -14.55 20.25
C GLY A 16 -11.41 -14.24 19.02
N ILE A 17 -10.17 -13.77 19.20
CA ILE A 17 -9.25 -13.44 18.11
C ILE A 17 -8.68 -14.76 17.57
N LYS A 18 -8.92 -15.01 16.29
CA LYS A 18 -8.41 -16.18 15.57
C LYS A 18 -7.59 -15.73 14.38
N ALA A 19 -6.46 -16.40 14.15
CA ALA A 19 -5.66 -16.18 12.95
C ALA A 19 -6.50 -16.51 11.70
N GLN A 20 -6.56 -15.57 10.76
CA GLN A 20 -7.30 -15.72 9.50
C GLN A 20 -6.43 -16.16 8.33
N THR A 21 -5.11 -16.04 8.48
CA THR A 21 -4.13 -16.37 7.45
C THR A 21 -2.81 -16.76 8.09
N ASP A 22 -1.89 -17.31 7.30
CA ASP A 22 -0.56 -17.71 7.71
C ASP A 22 0.53 -16.93 6.96
N ARG A 23 1.79 -17.08 7.40
CA ARG A 23 2.94 -16.43 6.76
C ARG A 23 3.06 -16.76 5.28
N LYS A 24 2.89 -18.03 4.93
CA LYS A 24 3.05 -18.53 3.56
C LYS A 24 2.05 -17.87 2.62
N THR A 25 0.81 -17.72 3.08
CA THR A 25 -0.28 -17.06 2.34
C THR A 25 0.00 -15.57 2.17
N LEU A 26 0.53 -14.91 3.20
CA LEU A 26 0.94 -13.49 3.10
C LEU A 26 2.09 -13.28 2.13
N GLU A 27 3.11 -14.14 2.15
CA GLU A 27 4.24 -14.10 1.22
C GLU A 27 3.78 -14.30 -0.23
N ALA A 28 2.89 -15.27 -0.46
CA ALA A 28 2.29 -15.52 -1.77
C ALA A 28 1.45 -14.31 -2.27
N ALA A 29 0.69 -13.68 -1.37
CA ALA A 29 -0.08 -12.49 -1.70
C ALA A 29 0.84 -11.31 -2.08
N LEU A 30 1.93 -11.09 -1.34
CA LEU A 30 2.91 -10.05 -1.65
C LEU A 30 3.59 -10.28 -3.01
N ALA A 31 3.94 -11.53 -3.32
CA ALA A 31 4.49 -11.90 -4.63
C ALA A 31 3.48 -11.63 -5.76
N THR A 32 2.22 -12.06 -5.58
CA THR A 32 1.14 -11.83 -6.55
C THR A 32 0.95 -10.35 -6.87
N VAL A 33 0.95 -9.50 -5.84
CA VAL A 33 0.88 -8.03 -6.02
C VAL A 33 2.11 -7.50 -6.74
N GLY A 34 3.30 -8.04 -6.47
CA GLY A 34 4.54 -7.69 -7.16
C GLY A 34 4.49 -7.96 -8.67
N ASP A 35 3.84 -9.04 -9.08
CA ASP A 35 3.78 -9.48 -10.48
C ASP A 35 2.75 -8.71 -11.33
N VAL A 36 1.85 -7.93 -10.71
CA VAL A 36 0.87 -7.11 -11.44
C VAL A 36 1.57 -6.04 -12.28
N THR A 37 1.37 -6.05 -13.59
CA THR A 37 2.05 -5.15 -14.53
C THR A 37 1.67 -3.69 -14.30
N LEU A 38 2.68 -2.83 -14.18
CA LEU A 38 2.52 -1.38 -14.20
C LEU A 38 3.14 -0.85 -15.49
N VAL A 39 2.29 -0.48 -16.44
CA VAL A 39 2.74 0.04 -17.74
C VAL A 39 3.29 1.47 -17.61
N GLY A 40 4.15 1.85 -18.55
CA GLY A 40 4.85 3.14 -18.54
C GLY A 40 3.91 4.35 -18.41
N ASP A 41 2.76 4.33 -19.08
CA ASP A 41 1.78 5.41 -19.02
C ASP A 41 1.21 5.61 -17.61
N VAL A 42 0.98 4.53 -16.86
CA VAL A 42 0.48 4.61 -15.48
C VAL A 42 1.59 5.11 -14.55
N VAL A 43 2.85 4.71 -14.77
CA VAL A 43 4.01 5.26 -14.04
C VAL A 43 4.11 6.76 -14.30
N GLY A 44 4.00 7.18 -15.55
CA GLY A 44 3.99 8.59 -15.95
C GLY A 44 2.87 9.38 -15.29
N TYR A 45 1.66 8.79 -15.23
CA TYR A 45 0.51 9.38 -14.57
C TYR A 45 0.74 9.58 -13.06
N ILE A 46 1.24 8.56 -12.35
CA ILE A 46 1.57 8.66 -10.91
C ILE A 46 2.62 9.75 -10.68
N ALA A 47 3.67 9.79 -11.52
CA ALA A 47 4.71 10.80 -11.41
C ALA A 47 4.17 12.22 -11.68
N ALA A 48 3.23 12.37 -12.61
CA ALA A 48 2.57 13.64 -12.90
C ALA A 48 1.74 14.13 -11.72
N LEU A 49 0.98 13.24 -11.05
CA LEU A 49 0.23 13.59 -9.83
C LEU A 49 1.17 14.08 -8.73
N VAL A 50 2.25 13.34 -8.45
CA VAL A 50 3.23 13.73 -7.42
C VAL A 50 3.90 15.06 -7.75
N ARG A 51 4.28 15.30 -9.01
CA ARG A 51 4.81 16.62 -9.43
C ARG A 51 3.78 17.73 -9.25
N GLY A 52 2.52 17.50 -9.63
CA GLY A 52 1.43 18.45 -9.44
C GLY A 52 1.27 18.87 -7.99
N THR A 53 1.44 17.95 -7.02
CA THR A 53 1.39 18.33 -5.58
C THR A 53 2.56 19.21 -5.13
N ARG A 54 3.71 19.19 -5.81
CA ARG A 54 4.87 20.01 -5.47
C ARG A 54 4.87 21.38 -6.11
N GLU A 55 4.24 21.47 -7.28
CA GLU A 55 4.16 22.70 -8.06
C GLU A 55 2.91 23.51 -7.69
N SER A 56 1.98 22.92 -6.93
CA SER A 56 0.76 23.59 -6.49
C SER A 56 1.07 24.69 -5.45
N PRO A 57 0.68 25.95 -5.70
CA PRO A 57 0.85 27.04 -4.73
C PRO A 57 -0.05 26.89 -3.51
N ASP A 58 -1.08 26.04 -3.58
CA ASP A 58 -2.03 25.80 -2.48
C ASP A 58 -1.46 24.84 -1.41
N LEU A 59 -0.29 24.26 -1.64
CA LEU A 59 0.34 23.29 -0.74
C LEU A 59 1.71 23.81 -0.26
N GLU A 60 1.90 23.89 1.05
CA GLU A 60 3.20 24.24 1.64
C GLU A 60 4.27 23.17 1.35
N VAL A 61 3.86 21.90 1.30
CA VAL A 61 4.74 20.76 1.04
C VAL A 61 4.02 19.76 0.12
N GLY A 62 4.61 19.50 -1.05
CA GLY A 62 4.12 18.47 -1.96
C GLY A 62 4.52 17.05 -1.58
N ALA A 63 3.88 16.06 -2.19
CA ALA A 63 4.15 14.66 -1.94
C ALA A 63 5.59 14.26 -2.26
N SER A 64 6.19 13.43 -1.41
CA SER A 64 7.56 12.92 -1.61
C SER A 64 7.64 11.89 -2.75
N PRO A 65 8.84 11.55 -3.29
CA PRO A 65 8.94 10.48 -4.29
C PRO A 65 8.50 9.12 -3.72
N ARG A 66 8.65 8.95 -2.39
CA ARG A 66 8.21 7.76 -1.66
C ARG A 66 6.68 7.61 -1.71
N ALA A 67 5.94 8.71 -1.65
CA ALA A 67 4.48 8.68 -1.78
C ALA A 67 4.06 8.13 -3.17
N GLY A 68 4.75 8.54 -4.24
CA GLY A 68 4.54 7.98 -5.58
C GLY A 68 4.82 6.48 -5.66
N ALA A 69 5.92 6.00 -5.06
CA ALA A 69 6.25 4.58 -5.02
C ALA A 69 5.21 3.76 -4.21
N MET A 70 4.73 4.31 -3.09
CA MET A 70 3.67 3.68 -2.30
C MET A 70 2.34 3.64 -3.04
N LEU A 71 1.97 4.72 -3.75
CA LEU A 71 0.78 4.77 -4.59
C LEU A 71 0.84 3.74 -5.72
N ALA A 72 1.99 3.58 -6.38
CA ALA A 72 2.20 2.55 -7.40
C ALA A 72 2.00 1.13 -6.84
N ARG A 73 2.56 0.83 -5.67
CA ARG A 73 2.40 -0.47 -5.01
C ARG A 73 0.96 -0.71 -4.57
N ALA A 74 0.27 0.31 -4.07
CA ALA A 74 -1.12 0.21 -3.69
C ALA A 74 -2.05 0.00 -4.91
N ALA A 75 -1.76 0.66 -6.03
CA ALA A 75 -2.50 0.47 -7.28
C ALA A 75 -2.34 -0.97 -7.83
N ARG A 76 -1.14 -1.56 -7.73
CA ARG A 76 -0.93 -2.99 -8.02
C ARG A 76 -1.77 -3.89 -7.12
N ALA A 77 -1.81 -3.60 -5.82
CA ALA A 77 -2.61 -4.37 -4.88
C ALA A 77 -4.10 -4.30 -5.21
N ARG A 78 -4.61 -3.11 -5.56
CA ARG A 78 -6.01 -2.93 -5.98
C ARG A 78 -6.34 -3.71 -7.24
N ALA A 79 -5.49 -3.63 -8.27
CA ALA A 79 -5.67 -4.42 -9.48
C ALA A 79 -5.66 -5.93 -9.20
N ALA A 80 -4.75 -6.42 -8.35
CA ALA A 80 -4.71 -7.83 -7.93
C ALA A 80 -6.01 -8.26 -7.22
N LEU A 81 -6.53 -7.43 -6.31
CA LEU A 81 -7.78 -7.68 -5.59
C LEU A 81 -8.99 -7.71 -6.54
N ASP A 82 -8.94 -6.93 -7.61
CA ASP A 82 -9.94 -6.94 -8.70
C ASP A 82 -9.73 -8.09 -9.70
N GLY A 83 -8.77 -8.99 -9.46
CA GLY A 83 -8.47 -10.14 -10.33
C GLY A 83 -7.73 -9.79 -11.63
N ARG A 84 -7.17 -8.58 -11.72
CA ARG A 84 -6.41 -8.11 -12.89
C ARG A 84 -4.91 -8.24 -12.68
N ASN A 85 -4.19 -8.56 -13.76
CA ASN A 85 -2.73 -8.64 -13.78
C ASN A 85 -2.05 -7.37 -14.34
N TYR A 86 -2.80 -6.27 -14.49
CA TYR A 86 -2.27 -4.96 -14.87
C TYR A 86 -3.05 -3.84 -14.18
N VAL A 87 -2.36 -2.73 -13.93
CA VAL A 87 -2.93 -1.52 -13.32
C VAL A 87 -3.56 -0.63 -14.39
N ILE A 88 -4.73 -0.05 -14.09
CA ILE A 88 -5.36 1.00 -14.91
C ILE A 88 -5.33 2.36 -14.18
N PRO A 89 -5.47 3.49 -14.89
CA PRO A 89 -5.47 4.81 -14.25
C PRO A 89 -6.49 4.98 -13.12
N ASP A 90 -7.64 4.31 -13.20
CA ASP A 90 -8.68 4.39 -12.18
C ASP A 90 -8.28 3.71 -10.85
N ASP A 91 -7.35 2.75 -10.87
CA ASP A 91 -6.76 2.19 -9.64
C ASP A 91 -5.94 3.24 -8.88
N VAL A 92 -5.21 4.05 -9.64
CA VAL A 92 -4.42 5.15 -9.09
C VAL A 92 -5.34 6.22 -8.54
N LYS A 93 -6.37 6.65 -9.29
CA LYS A 93 -7.31 7.69 -8.87
C LYS A 93 -8.05 7.34 -7.59
N ALA A 94 -8.50 6.08 -7.46
CA ALA A 94 -9.20 5.61 -6.27
C ALA A 94 -8.36 5.72 -4.99
N LEU A 95 -7.03 5.68 -5.14
CA LEU A 95 -6.08 5.69 -4.02
C LEU A 95 -5.34 7.02 -3.87
N ALA A 96 -5.33 7.88 -4.88
CA ALA A 96 -4.57 9.12 -4.89
C ALA A 96 -4.96 10.04 -3.73
N VAL A 97 -6.27 10.24 -3.50
CA VAL A 97 -6.75 11.10 -2.41
C VAL A 97 -6.33 10.56 -1.04
N PRO A 98 -6.63 9.31 -0.64
CA PRO A 98 -6.21 8.82 0.67
C PRO A 98 -4.69 8.63 0.83
N ALA A 99 -3.93 8.46 -0.26
CA ALA A 99 -2.48 8.25 -0.22
C ALA A 99 -1.64 9.53 -0.27
N LEU A 100 -2.20 10.65 -0.76
CA LEU A 100 -1.50 11.93 -0.94
C LEU A 100 -2.11 13.05 -0.08
N ARG A 101 -2.70 12.71 1.07
CA ARG A 101 -3.19 13.70 2.05
C ARG A 101 -2.05 14.33 2.84
#